data_AF-A0A7W3ZZW1-F1
#
_entry.id   AF-A0A7W3ZZW1-F1
#
_cell.length_a   1.000
_cell.length_b   1.000
_cell.length_c   1.000
_cell.angle_alpha   90.00
_cell.angle_beta   90.00
_cell.angle_gamma   90.00
#
_symmetry.space_group_name_H-M   'P 1'
#
loop_
_entity.id
_entity.type
_entity.pdbx_description
1 polymer ?
#
loop_
_entity_poly.entity_id
_entity_poly.type
_entity_poly.pdbx_seq_one_letter_code
_entity_poly.pdbx_strand_id
1 'polypeptide(L)'
;MYLFKYFEPARLDVIESGCIRLTQPIDFNDPFELKPVTSICGIKDAMPDLSSTEENLGSNNKIDKLPIKVSSPDLEFKVIKANKNSFEEQQVLATTPPETNGVMGETSEQNQGEVIGVLCLTEEPDNLLMWSHYADSHQGFCVKFDTSNYFFNQKRTKQDDFYHLRKVEYIEQHPIKVIKSNVGVDLLLHKSDTWSHEKEWRFCAVLHDSDMLIECADSDIHLFKYPKEIIKEIILGANASEELADKIKTIIDQTPEFSHVKLTKAYIAEKSYRLEFKSL
;
A
#
# COMPACT_ATOMS: atom_id res chain seq x y z
N MET A 1 -7.75 -6.79 17.23
CA MET A 1 -8.43 -7.66 16.25
C MET A 1 -7.35 -8.41 15.46
N TYR A 2 -7.71 -9.25 14.51
CA TYR A 2 -6.72 -9.82 13.59
C TYR A 2 -6.96 -9.23 12.21
N LEU A 3 -5.88 -8.86 11.54
CA LEU A 3 -5.90 -8.44 10.14
C LEU A 3 -4.88 -9.25 9.36
N PHE A 4 -5.05 -9.29 8.05
CA PHE A 4 -4.29 -10.16 7.17
C PHE A 4 -3.59 -9.37 6.07
N LYS A 5 -2.50 -9.92 5.55
CA LYS A 5 -1.86 -9.43 4.32
C LYS A 5 -1.44 -10.59 3.45
N TYR A 6 -1.76 -10.48 2.17
CA TYR A 6 -1.40 -11.44 1.14
C TYR A 6 -0.04 -11.11 0.55
N PHE A 7 0.69 -12.17 0.18
CA PHE A 7 2.03 -12.10 -0.37
C PHE A 7 2.19 -13.12 -1.49
N GLU A 8 2.90 -12.72 -2.52
CA GLU A 8 3.40 -13.62 -3.57
C GLU A 8 4.49 -14.55 -3.02
N PRO A 9 4.74 -15.71 -3.65
CA PRO A 9 5.76 -16.67 -3.21
C PRO A 9 7.15 -16.08 -3.02
N ALA A 10 7.52 -15.10 -3.84
CA ALA A 10 8.84 -14.46 -3.79
C ALA A 10 9.06 -13.62 -2.52
N ARG A 11 7.98 -13.25 -1.80
CA ARG A 11 8.02 -12.30 -0.67
C ARG A 11 8.32 -12.95 0.69
N LEU A 12 9.10 -14.03 0.71
CA LEU A 12 9.56 -14.68 1.95
C LEU A 12 10.40 -13.74 2.82
N ASP A 13 11.03 -12.74 2.22
CA ASP A 13 11.77 -11.68 2.91
C ASP A 13 10.97 -11.04 4.04
N VAL A 14 9.64 -10.96 3.92
CA VAL A 14 8.79 -10.33 4.93
C VAL A 14 8.83 -11.06 6.28
N ILE A 15 8.91 -12.40 6.26
CA ILE A 15 8.96 -13.23 7.47
C ILE A 15 10.40 -13.52 7.91
N GLU A 16 11.33 -13.62 6.97
CA GLU A 16 12.76 -13.87 7.26
C GLU A 16 13.40 -12.65 7.94
N SER A 17 13.20 -11.46 7.37
CA SER A 17 13.80 -10.23 7.89
C SER A 17 13.04 -9.65 9.08
N GLY A 18 11.75 -9.95 9.20
CA GLY A 18 10.86 -9.27 10.15
C GLY A 18 10.61 -7.80 9.78
N CYS A 19 10.69 -7.48 8.50
CA CYS A 19 10.43 -6.15 7.96
C CYS A 19 9.26 -6.18 6.97
N ILE A 20 8.44 -5.13 6.96
CA ILE A 20 7.30 -4.99 6.07
C ILE A 20 7.40 -3.69 5.27
N ARG A 21 7.09 -3.76 3.98
CA ARG A 21 7.06 -2.58 3.11
C ARG A 21 5.86 -1.71 3.45
N LEU A 22 6.09 -0.41 3.58
CA LEU A 22 5.07 0.61 3.45
C LEU A 22 5.22 1.23 2.06
N THR A 23 4.15 1.15 1.26
CA THR A 23 4.16 1.51 -0.16
C THR A 23 3.89 3.00 -0.33
N GLN A 24 4.66 3.66 -1.18
CA GLN A 24 4.39 5.04 -1.57
C GLN A 24 3.07 5.13 -2.33
N PRO A 25 2.24 6.17 -2.11
CA PRO A 25 1.00 6.36 -2.85
C PRO A 25 1.13 6.28 -4.37
N ILE A 26 2.27 6.71 -4.93
CA ILE A 26 2.53 6.68 -6.38
C ILE A 26 2.72 5.26 -6.94
N ASP A 27 3.05 4.29 -6.08
CA ASP A 27 3.34 2.90 -6.46
C ASP A 27 2.13 1.96 -6.33
N PHE A 28 0.94 2.50 -6.06
CA PHE A 28 -0.29 1.69 -6.02
C PHE A 28 -0.68 1.23 -7.42
N ASN A 29 -1.19 0.01 -7.51
CA ASN A 29 -1.53 -0.66 -8.78
C ASN A 29 -2.79 -0.08 -9.45
N ASP A 30 -3.73 0.47 -8.70
CA ASP A 30 -4.95 1.08 -9.24
C ASP A 30 -4.70 2.57 -9.55
N PRO A 31 -4.77 2.99 -10.83
CA PRO A 31 -4.53 4.38 -11.22
C PRO A 31 -5.62 5.35 -10.76
N PHE A 32 -6.76 4.87 -10.26
CA PHE A 32 -7.81 5.68 -9.63
C PHE A 32 -7.60 5.81 -8.12
N GLU A 33 -6.65 5.07 -7.55
CA GLU A 33 -6.35 5.11 -6.12
C GLU A 33 -5.43 6.29 -5.79
N LEU A 34 -5.70 6.96 -4.68
CA LEU A 34 -4.83 7.97 -4.04
C LEU A 34 -4.44 9.19 -4.88
N LYS A 35 -4.93 9.33 -6.12
CA LYS A 35 -4.75 10.55 -6.91
C LYS A 35 -5.69 11.64 -6.39
N PRO A 36 -5.20 12.82 -6.03
CA PRO A 36 -6.08 13.96 -5.81
C PRO A 36 -6.79 14.26 -7.13
N VAL A 37 -8.13 14.32 -7.10
CA VAL A 37 -8.87 14.92 -8.20
C VAL A 37 -8.60 16.42 -8.12
N THR A 38 -7.63 16.90 -8.89
CA THR A 38 -7.48 18.33 -9.18
C THR A 38 -8.68 18.75 -10.03
N SER A 39 -9.81 19.04 -9.38
CA SER A 39 -10.86 19.80 -10.04
C SER A 39 -10.30 21.20 -10.26
N ILE A 40 -9.82 21.44 -11.49
CA ILE A 40 -9.63 22.77 -12.05
C ILE A 40 -11.01 23.44 -12.06
N CYS A 41 -11.41 24.02 -10.93
CA CYS A 41 -12.49 24.98 -10.85
C CYS A 41 -11.87 26.37 -10.82
N GLY A 42 -11.66 26.90 -12.02
CA GLY A 42 -11.15 28.24 -12.23
C GLY A 42 -10.77 28.38 -13.69
N ILE A 43 -11.46 29.27 -14.40
CA ILE A 43 -11.29 29.57 -15.84
C ILE A 43 -12.04 28.62 -16.80
N LYS A 44 -13.38 28.63 -16.74
CA LYS A 44 -14.20 28.53 -17.97
C LYS A 44 -15.35 29.55 -18.07
N ASP A 45 -15.52 30.45 -17.09
CA ASP A 45 -16.58 31.47 -17.14
C ASP A 45 -16.08 32.88 -17.49
N ALA A 46 -15.03 32.98 -18.31
CA ALA A 46 -14.62 34.27 -18.88
C ALA A 46 -13.86 34.09 -20.20
N MET A 47 -14.57 33.89 -21.31
CA MET A 47 -14.42 34.64 -22.57
C MET A 47 -15.33 34.08 -23.68
N PRO A 48 -15.71 34.91 -24.66
CA PRO A 48 -16.98 34.81 -25.37
C PRO A 48 -16.99 33.79 -26.51
N ASP A 49 -18.21 33.42 -26.87
CA ASP A 49 -18.64 32.78 -28.11
C ASP A 49 -17.76 33.11 -29.33
N LEU A 50 -17.16 32.07 -29.90
CA LEU A 50 -16.71 32.05 -31.29
C LEU A 50 -17.11 30.72 -31.91
N SER A 51 -18.33 30.72 -32.45
CA SER A 51 -18.80 29.85 -33.53
C SER A 51 -17.74 29.59 -34.62
N SER A 52 -17.87 28.43 -35.27
CA SER A 52 -17.17 27.93 -36.48
C SER A 52 -15.83 27.23 -36.17
N THR A 53 -15.58 25.98 -36.55
CA THR A 53 -16.05 25.17 -37.68
C THR A 53 -15.92 23.68 -37.33
N GLU A 54 -16.94 22.89 -37.66
CA GLU A 54 -16.86 21.44 -37.82
C GLU A 54 -15.91 21.09 -38.97
N GLU A 55 -15.09 20.04 -38.83
CA GLU A 55 -14.81 19.15 -39.96
C GLU A 55 -14.41 17.74 -39.51
N ASN A 56 -15.07 16.78 -40.14
CA ASN A 56 -15.01 15.33 -39.96
C ASN A 56 -13.69 14.71 -40.42
N LEU A 57 -13.34 13.55 -39.83
CA LEU A 57 -12.67 12.35 -40.42
C LEU A 57 -12.30 11.47 -39.20
N GLY A 58 -12.61 10.19 -39.03
CA GLY A 58 -13.02 9.11 -39.91
C GLY A 58 -12.71 7.81 -39.13
N SER A 59 -13.52 6.78 -39.32
CA SER A 59 -13.51 5.49 -38.62
C SER A 59 -12.15 4.77 -38.58
N ASN A 60 -11.85 4.03 -37.50
CA ASN A 60 -11.68 2.56 -37.56
C ASN A 60 -11.28 1.91 -36.22
N ASN A 61 -11.88 0.74 -36.02
CA ASN A 61 -11.63 -0.26 -34.97
C ASN A 61 -10.15 -0.65 -34.83
N LYS A 62 -9.72 -0.93 -33.58
CA LYS A 62 -9.11 -2.22 -33.18
C LYS A 62 -8.84 -2.27 -31.68
N ILE A 63 -9.58 -3.16 -31.02
CA ILE A 63 -9.24 -3.73 -29.72
C ILE A 63 -8.12 -4.74 -30.00
N ASP A 64 -6.88 -4.43 -29.60
CA ASP A 64 -5.80 -5.42 -29.55
C ASP A 64 -5.40 -5.63 -28.09
N LYS A 65 -5.61 -6.87 -27.64
CA LYS A 65 -5.16 -7.43 -26.37
C LYS A 65 -3.63 -7.38 -26.33
N LEU A 66 -3.05 -6.88 -25.25
CA LEU A 66 -1.62 -7.05 -24.96
C LEU A 66 -1.45 -7.82 -23.64
N PRO A 67 -0.64 -8.91 -23.63
CA PRO A 67 -0.43 -9.75 -22.46
C PRO A 67 0.60 -9.11 -21.54
N ILE A 68 0.23 -8.78 -20.30
CA ILE A 68 1.20 -8.33 -19.30
C ILE A 68 1.89 -9.57 -18.73
N LYS A 69 3.04 -9.89 -19.31
CA LYS A 69 4.03 -10.83 -18.78
C LYS A 69 5.02 -9.98 -17.98
N VAL A 70 4.87 -9.87 -16.67
CA VAL A 70 5.92 -9.29 -15.82
C VAL A 70 6.92 -10.42 -15.55
N SER A 71 7.94 -10.49 -16.39
CA SER A 71 9.12 -11.30 -16.13
C SER A 71 9.99 -10.56 -15.13
N SER A 72 10.32 -11.20 -14.01
CA SER A 72 11.36 -10.74 -13.08
C SER A 72 12.73 -10.77 -13.76
N PRO A 73 13.55 -9.71 -13.66
CA PRO A 73 14.99 -9.83 -13.75
C PRO A 73 15.62 -9.72 -12.36
N ASP A 74 16.52 -10.64 -12.05
CA ASP A 74 17.40 -10.60 -10.89
C ASP A 74 18.14 -9.24 -10.84
N LEU A 75 17.84 -8.42 -9.83
CA LEU A 75 18.50 -7.14 -9.57
C LEU A 75 19.29 -7.26 -8.26
N GLU A 76 20.60 -7.03 -8.35
CA GLU A 76 21.46 -6.87 -7.18
C GLU A 76 21.11 -5.57 -6.45
N PHE A 77 20.59 -5.68 -5.22
CA PHE A 77 20.16 -4.54 -4.41
C PHE A 77 21.26 -4.04 -3.47
N LYS A 78 21.40 -2.71 -3.36
CA LYS A 78 22.19 -2.08 -2.29
C LYS A 78 21.30 -1.83 -1.08
N VAL A 79 21.61 -2.49 0.04
CA VAL A 79 20.89 -2.33 1.32
C VAL A 79 21.57 -1.22 2.13
N ILE A 80 20.83 -0.15 2.45
CA ILE A 80 21.31 0.92 3.34
C ILE A 80 20.47 0.90 4.62
N LYS A 81 21.14 0.86 5.78
CA LYS A 81 20.48 0.96 7.09
C LYS A 81 20.27 2.44 7.42
N ALA A 82 19.03 2.83 7.70
CA ALA A 82 18.73 4.22 8.07
C ALA A 82 19.39 4.54 9.43
N ASN A 83 20.22 5.58 9.47
CA ASN A 83 20.86 6.05 10.71
C ASN A 83 19.82 6.76 11.59
N LYS A 84 19.42 6.13 12.69
CA LYS A 84 18.64 6.76 13.76
C LYS A 84 19.55 7.60 14.65
N ASN A 85 19.80 8.85 14.30
CA ASN A 85 20.31 9.99 15.10
C ASN A 85 20.21 11.22 14.17
N SER A 86 19.67 12.40 14.48
CA SER A 86 19.29 13.09 15.70
C SER A 86 18.43 14.30 15.30
N PHE A 87 17.25 14.47 15.88
CA PHE A 87 16.49 15.73 15.79
C PHE A 87 17.01 16.66 16.89
N GLU A 88 18.05 17.43 16.59
CA GLU A 88 18.41 18.63 17.36
C GLU A 88 18.60 19.81 16.41
N GLU A 89 17.79 20.84 16.67
CA GLU A 89 17.97 22.26 16.35
C GLU A 89 18.11 22.69 14.87
N GLN A 90 17.03 23.25 14.34
CA GLN A 90 17.11 24.51 13.57
C GLN A 90 15.80 25.29 13.67
N GLN A 91 15.68 26.02 14.78
CA GLN A 91 14.69 27.07 14.97
C GLN A 91 15.44 28.41 14.98
N VAL A 92 15.80 28.97 13.82
CA VAL A 92 16.24 30.37 13.75
C VAL A 92 15.91 31.03 12.39
N LEU A 93 15.16 32.14 12.49
CA LEU A 93 15.13 33.31 11.59
C LEU A 93 14.46 33.21 10.20
N ALA A 94 13.24 33.74 10.11
CA ALA A 94 12.84 34.62 9.00
C ALA A 94 11.70 35.55 9.44
N THR A 95 12.08 36.73 9.91
CA THR A 95 11.21 37.91 10.01
C THR A 95 10.96 38.49 8.62
N THR A 96 9.73 38.97 8.40
CA THR A 96 9.17 39.80 7.29
C THR A 96 8.81 39.15 5.94
N PRO A 97 7.61 39.47 5.38
CA PRO A 97 7.12 38.94 4.11
C PRO A 97 7.53 39.84 2.93
N PRO A 98 7.79 39.27 1.73
CA PRO A 98 7.66 40.01 0.49
C PRO A 98 6.34 39.64 -0.19
N GLU A 99 5.43 40.61 -0.29
CA GLU A 99 4.46 40.65 -1.38
C GLU A 99 5.24 40.75 -2.70
N THR A 100 4.96 39.86 -3.65
CA THR A 100 4.62 40.18 -5.05
C THR A 100 4.50 38.90 -5.89
N ASN A 101 3.28 38.70 -6.41
CA ASN A 101 2.90 38.10 -7.69
C ASN A 101 3.89 37.18 -8.44
N GLY A 102 3.43 35.95 -8.72
CA GLY A 102 3.76 35.25 -9.96
C GLY A 102 4.12 33.78 -9.76
N VAL A 103 3.24 32.91 -10.26
CA VAL A 103 3.45 31.47 -10.48
C VAL A 103 3.56 30.65 -9.19
N MET A 104 2.40 30.29 -8.63
CA MET A 104 2.29 29.25 -7.60
C MET A 104 1.25 28.24 -8.05
N GLY A 105 1.74 27.13 -8.57
CA GLY A 105 0.92 26.02 -9.04
C GLY A 105 1.79 25.10 -9.85
N GLU A 106 2.59 24.27 -9.18
CA GLU A 106 3.14 23.00 -9.70
C GLU A 106 4.07 22.29 -8.68
N THR A 107 4.54 22.93 -7.60
CA THR A 107 5.58 22.37 -6.72
C THR A 107 5.12 21.65 -5.43
N SER A 108 3.82 21.55 -5.14
CA SER A 108 3.33 20.96 -3.87
C SER A 108 2.78 19.52 -3.98
N GLU A 109 2.46 19.06 -5.18
CA GLU A 109 1.93 17.69 -5.39
C GLU A 109 3.04 16.63 -5.48
N GLN A 110 4.23 17.00 -5.97
CA GLN A 110 5.34 16.06 -6.14
C GLN A 110 5.94 15.60 -4.80
N ASN A 111 5.87 16.41 -3.74
CA ASN A 111 6.60 16.12 -2.50
C ASN A 111 5.84 15.26 -1.47
N GLN A 112 4.51 15.06 -1.59
CA GLN A 112 3.76 14.30 -0.56
C GLN A 112 3.76 12.78 -0.82
N GLY A 113 3.75 12.35 -2.09
CA GLY A 113 3.82 10.94 -2.47
C GLY A 113 5.13 10.25 -2.08
N GLU A 114 6.22 11.03 -2.00
CA GLU A 114 7.56 10.54 -1.65
C GLU A 114 7.84 10.51 -0.14
N VAL A 115 6.92 11.03 0.69
CA VAL A 115 7.15 11.18 2.14
C VAL A 115 6.29 10.24 2.97
N ILE A 116 5.14 9.79 2.44
CA ILE A 116 4.19 8.94 3.15
C ILE A 116 4.24 7.52 2.62
N GLY A 117 4.29 6.55 3.54
CA GLY A 117 4.14 5.14 3.25
C GLY A 117 2.84 4.58 3.80
N VAL A 118 2.23 3.66 3.05
CA VAL A 118 0.95 3.05 3.38
C VAL A 118 1.11 1.53 3.46
N LEU A 119 0.74 0.95 4.60
CA LEU A 119 0.58 -0.48 4.78
C LEU A 119 -0.90 -0.84 4.73
N CYS A 120 -1.29 -1.59 3.71
CA CYS A 120 -2.65 -2.12 3.54
C CYS A 120 -2.78 -3.52 4.15
N LEU A 121 -3.81 -3.72 4.96
CA LEU A 121 -4.24 -4.97 5.58
C LEU A 121 -5.73 -5.20 5.33
N THR A 122 -6.22 -6.42 5.49
CA THR A 122 -7.64 -6.78 5.30
C THR A 122 -8.21 -7.55 6.49
N GLU A 123 -9.53 -7.50 6.64
CA GLU A 123 -10.29 -8.37 7.54
C GLU A 123 -10.48 -9.80 6.98
N GLU A 124 -10.31 -10.01 5.67
CA GLU A 124 -10.73 -11.22 4.96
C GLU A 124 -9.54 -12.14 4.64
N PRO A 125 -9.39 -13.31 5.30
CA PRO A 125 -8.36 -14.28 4.95
C PRO A 125 -8.77 -15.23 3.80
N ASP A 126 -10.05 -15.32 3.48
CA ASP A 126 -10.64 -16.29 2.53
C ASP A 126 -11.24 -15.64 1.28
N ASN A 127 -11.02 -14.35 1.07
CA ASN A 127 -11.50 -13.66 -0.12
C ASN A 127 -10.80 -14.20 -1.39
N LEU A 128 -11.58 -14.85 -2.25
CA LEU A 128 -11.08 -15.51 -3.46
C LEU A 128 -10.42 -14.54 -4.44
N LEU A 129 -10.96 -13.31 -4.56
CA LEU A 129 -10.39 -12.30 -5.46
C LEU A 129 -9.04 -11.85 -4.93
N MET A 130 -8.93 -11.62 -3.62
CA MET A 130 -7.66 -11.22 -3.00
C MET A 130 -6.59 -12.30 -3.14
N TRP A 131 -6.93 -13.57 -2.94
CA TRP A 131 -6.00 -14.67 -3.22
C TRP A 131 -5.57 -14.74 -4.68
N SER A 132 -6.47 -14.42 -5.62
CA SER A 132 -6.16 -14.38 -7.05
C SER A 132 -5.21 -13.22 -7.41
N HIS A 133 -5.45 -12.02 -6.87
CA HIS A 133 -4.73 -10.80 -7.23
C HIS A 133 -3.45 -10.57 -6.44
N TYR A 134 -3.44 -10.85 -5.14
CA TYR A 134 -2.35 -10.45 -4.23
C TYR A 134 -1.49 -11.62 -3.73
N ALA A 135 -1.88 -12.86 -4.05
CA ALA A 135 -1.12 -14.06 -3.70
C ALA A 135 -0.82 -14.91 -4.94
N ASP A 136 -0.54 -14.24 -6.06
CA ASP A 136 -0.13 -14.85 -7.34
C ASP A 136 -1.01 -16.05 -7.73
N SER A 137 -2.32 -15.83 -7.92
CA SER A 137 -3.26 -16.90 -8.28
C SER A 137 -3.28 -18.07 -7.26
N HIS A 138 -3.36 -17.75 -5.97
CA HIS A 138 -3.32 -18.71 -4.85
C HIS A 138 -1.99 -19.48 -4.69
N GLN A 139 -0.90 -19.09 -5.37
CA GLN A 139 0.41 -19.73 -5.21
C GLN A 139 1.18 -19.20 -4.00
N GLY A 140 0.86 -17.99 -3.54
CA GLY A 140 1.51 -17.32 -2.43
C GLY A 140 1.00 -17.73 -1.05
N PHE A 141 1.11 -16.81 -0.10
CA PHE A 141 0.72 -17.01 1.29
C PHE A 141 0.06 -15.76 1.88
N CYS A 142 -0.58 -15.92 3.03
CA CYS A 142 -1.27 -14.87 3.75
C CYS A 142 -0.84 -14.89 5.21
N VAL A 143 -0.47 -13.73 5.76
CA VAL A 143 0.02 -13.59 7.14
C VAL A 143 -1.06 -12.95 7.99
N LYS A 144 -1.38 -13.57 9.12
CA LYS A 144 -2.29 -13.08 10.14
C LYS A 144 -1.54 -12.31 11.22
N PHE A 145 -1.88 -11.05 11.36
CA PHE A 145 -1.30 -10.11 12.32
C PHE A 145 -2.24 -9.88 13.50
N ASP A 146 -1.69 -9.89 14.71
CA ASP A 146 -2.33 -9.40 15.92
C ASP A 146 -2.20 -7.88 16.01
N THR A 147 -3.32 -7.19 15.76
CA THR A 147 -3.35 -5.74 15.72
C THR A 147 -3.49 -5.08 17.07
N SER A 148 -3.53 -5.86 18.16
CA SER A 148 -3.46 -5.32 19.52
C SER A 148 -2.04 -4.90 19.94
N ASN A 149 -1.03 -5.33 19.19
CA ASN A 149 0.36 -4.98 19.45
C ASN A 149 0.65 -3.48 19.19
N TYR A 150 1.60 -2.93 19.96
CA TYR A 150 2.01 -1.52 19.87
C TYR A 150 2.42 -1.08 18.46
N PHE A 151 2.96 -2.00 17.64
CA PHE A 151 3.35 -1.71 16.26
C PHE A 151 2.23 -1.03 15.45
N PHE A 152 0.98 -1.42 15.69
CA PHE A 152 -0.18 -0.88 14.96
C PHE A 152 -0.84 0.34 15.61
N ASN A 153 -0.27 0.86 16.69
CA ASN A 153 -0.72 2.07 17.36
C ASN A 153 0.45 2.75 18.10
N GLN A 154 1.17 3.60 17.38
CA GLN A 154 2.33 4.36 17.86
C GLN A 154 2.05 5.87 17.83
N LYS A 155 0.77 6.26 17.97
CA LYS A 155 0.36 7.67 18.01
C LYS A 155 1.21 8.46 18.98
N ARG A 156 1.80 9.57 18.52
CA ARG A 156 2.57 10.48 19.37
C ARG A 156 1.65 11.41 20.17
N THR A 157 0.48 11.72 19.63
CA THR A 157 -0.54 12.56 20.28
C THR A 157 -1.94 12.00 20.06
N LYS A 158 -2.94 12.51 20.79
CA LYS A 158 -4.33 12.07 20.62
C LYS A 158 -4.92 12.44 19.24
N GLN A 159 -4.35 13.45 18.59
CA GLN A 159 -4.76 13.97 17.28
C GLN A 159 -3.80 13.50 16.16
N ASP A 160 -2.98 12.48 16.42
CA ASP A 160 -2.08 11.95 15.41
C ASP A 160 -2.84 11.22 14.31
N ASP A 161 -2.62 11.68 13.07
CA ASP A 161 -3.16 11.11 11.84
C ASP A 161 -2.35 9.91 11.35
N PHE A 162 -1.08 9.80 11.77
CA PHE A 162 -0.15 8.74 11.37
C PHE A 162 0.01 7.67 12.46
N TYR A 163 0.76 6.62 12.12
CA TYR A 163 1.21 5.55 13.01
C TYR A 163 0.10 4.79 13.73
N HIS A 164 -1.07 4.67 13.11
CA HIS A 164 -2.14 3.82 13.62
C HIS A 164 -3.01 3.27 12.51
N LEU A 165 -3.64 2.13 12.77
CA LEU A 165 -4.60 1.54 11.84
C LEU A 165 -5.89 2.37 11.75
N ARG A 166 -6.32 2.64 10.53
CA ARG A 166 -7.61 3.27 10.21
C ARG A 166 -8.30 2.44 9.13
N LYS A 167 -9.61 2.26 9.28
CA LYS A 167 -10.43 1.55 8.28
C LYS A 167 -10.58 2.44 7.05
N VAL A 168 -10.48 1.84 5.87
CA VAL A 168 -10.73 2.52 4.61
C VAL A 168 -12.22 2.78 4.44
N GLU A 169 -12.55 3.99 4.02
CA GLU A 169 -13.88 4.42 3.63
C GLU A 169 -14.06 4.22 2.12
N TYR A 170 -15.12 3.49 1.76
CA TYR A 170 -15.42 3.16 0.39
C TYR A 170 -16.45 4.13 -0.17
N ILE A 171 -16.11 4.79 -1.29
CA ILE A 171 -16.92 5.85 -1.90
C ILE A 171 -17.04 5.63 -3.41
N GLU A 172 -18.20 5.95 -3.97
CA GLU A 172 -18.44 5.84 -5.42
C GLU A 172 -17.81 7.01 -6.19
N GLN A 173 -17.91 8.21 -5.63
CA GLN A 173 -17.38 9.45 -6.23
C GLN A 173 -16.22 9.95 -5.39
N HIS A 174 -15.14 10.37 -6.06
CA HIS A 174 -14.01 11.00 -5.38
C HIS A 174 -14.49 12.14 -4.48
N PRO A 175 -13.92 12.31 -3.28
CA PRO A 175 -14.35 13.36 -2.40
C PRO A 175 -14.01 14.69 -3.08
N ILE A 176 -15.04 15.49 -3.39
CA ILE A 176 -14.86 16.89 -3.83
C ILE A 176 -14.46 17.70 -2.60
N LYS A 177 -13.24 17.52 -2.11
CA LYS A 177 -12.70 18.37 -1.05
C LYS A 177 -12.16 19.64 -1.72
N VAL A 178 -12.90 20.74 -1.54
CA VAL A 178 -12.32 22.09 -1.61
C VAL A 178 -11.07 22.06 -0.73
N ILE A 179 -9.90 22.32 -1.31
CA ILE A 179 -8.60 22.29 -0.64
C ILE A 179 -8.62 23.34 0.50
N LYS A 180 -9.16 22.95 1.65
CA LYS A 180 -8.98 23.67 2.91
C LYS A 180 -7.72 23.10 3.55
N SER A 181 -6.59 23.68 3.17
CA SER A 181 -5.28 23.84 3.85
C SER A 181 -4.72 22.80 4.85
N ASN A 182 -5.37 21.69 5.17
CA ASN A 182 -4.86 20.58 5.97
C ASN A 182 -5.19 19.28 5.23
N VAL A 183 -4.37 18.95 4.23
CA VAL A 183 -4.42 17.64 3.55
C VAL A 183 -3.84 16.61 4.52
N GLY A 184 -4.67 16.16 5.47
CA GLY A 184 -4.34 15.02 6.33
C GLY A 184 -4.34 13.71 5.54
N VAL A 185 -3.99 12.60 6.19
CA VAL A 185 -4.04 11.24 5.60
C VAL A 185 -5.45 10.79 5.19
N ASP A 186 -6.48 11.62 5.42
CA ASP A 186 -7.86 11.30 5.07
C ASP A 186 -8.01 10.91 3.59
N LEU A 187 -7.33 11.59 2.66
CA LEU A 187 -7.41 11.20 1.25
C LEU A 187 -6.83 9.78 1.03
N LEU A 188 -5.83 9.41 1.83
CA LEU A 188 -5.24 8.07 1.83
C LEU A 188 -6.16 7.00 2.41
N LEU A 189 -7.33 7.36 2.93
CA LEU A 189 -8.28 6.43 3.54
C LEU A 189 -9.55 6.28 2.73
N HIS A 190 -9.62 6.85 1.53
CA HIS A 190 -10.73 6.64 0.62
C HIS A 190 -10.32 5.68 -0.50
N LYS A 191 -11.24 4.78 -0.87
CA LYS A 191 -11.07 3.87 -2.00
C LYS A 191 -12.39 3.72 -2.76
N SER A 192 -12.35 3.38 -4.05
CA SER A 192 -13.56 3.08 -4.80
C SER A 192 -14.34 1.94 -4.14
N ASP A 193 -15.65 2.09 -4.06
CA ASP A 193 -16.59 1.06 -3.57
C ASP A 193 -16.55 -0.26 -4.35
N THR A 194 -16.05 -0.25 -5.59
CA THR A 194 -15.75 -1.47 -6.38
C THR A 194 -14.80 -2.40 -5.62
N TRP A 195 -13.90 -1.85 -4.79
CA TRP A 195 -12.95 -2.59 -3.95
C TRP A 195 -13.44 -2.81 -2.52
N SER A 196 -14.71 -2.53 -2.20
CA SER A 196 -15.28 -2.68 -0.84
C SER A 196 -15.18 -4.09 -0.26
N HIS A 197 -15.08 -5.10 -1.14
CA HIS A 197 -14.87 -6.49 -0.76
C HIS A 197 -13.52 -6.76 -0.07
N GLU A 198 -12.53 -5.85 -0.22
CA GLU A 198 -11.23 -5.98 0.44
C GLU A 198 -11.26 -5.69 1.94
N LYS A 199 -12.30 -5.00 2.45
CA LYS A 199 -12.43 -4.60 3.87
C LYS A 199 -11.11 -4.09 4.45
N GLU A 200 -10.53 -3.12 3.75
CA GLU A 200 -9.15 -2.68 3.92
C GLU A 200 -8.98 -1.79 5.16
N TRP A 201 -7.83 -1.95 5.80
CA TRP A 201 -7.30 -1.08 6.83
C TRP A 201 -5.93 -0.59 6.42
N ARG A 202 -5.65 0.69 6.66
CA ARG A 202 -4.36 1.31 6.36
C ARG A 202 -3.65 1.75 7.61
N PHE A 203 -2.35 1.48 7.64
CA PHE A 203 -1.41 2.08 8.58
C PHE A 203 -0.50 3.01 7.77
N CYS A 204 -0.59 4.32 8.04
CA CYS A 204 0.21 5.33 7.36
C CYS A 204 1.35 5.79 8.25
N ALA A 205 2.56 5.90 7.71
CA ALA A 205 3.72 6.43 8.43
C ALA A 205 4.59 7.30 7.50
N VAL A 206 5.49 8.08 8.06
CA VAL A 206 6.47 8.84 7.28
C VAL A 206 7.60 7.88 6.84
N LEU A 207 7.92 7.85 5.55
CA LEU A 207 8.92 6.95 4.97
C LEU A 207 10.33 7.16 5.54
N HIS A 208 10.66 8.39 5.96
CA HIS A 208 11.94 8.69 6.61
C HIS A 208 12.16 7.87 7.91
N ASP A 209 11.08 7.42 8.55
CA ASP A 209 11.14 6.57 9.75
C ASP A 209 11.42 5.09 9.41
N SER A 210 11.56 4.72 8.14
CA SER A 210 11.86 3.34 7.73
C SER A 210 13.16 2.85 8.38
N ASP A 211 13.17 1.59 8.81
CA ASP A 211 14.35 0.98 9.42
C ASP A 211 15.39 0.58 8.37
N MET A 212 14.94 0.28 7.16
CA MET A 212 15.78 -0.08 6.02
C MET A 212 15.26 0.54 4.74
N LEU A 213 16.20 1.00 3.90
CA LEU A 213 15.95 1.51 2.57
C LEU A 213 16.67 0.62 1.56
N ILE A 214 15.93 0.16 0.55
CA ILE A 214 16.52 -0.52 -0.60
C ILE A 214 16.34 0.42 -1.79
N GLU A 215 17.47 0.90 -2.32
CA GLU A 215 17.48 1.77 -3.49
C GLU A 215 17.18 0.96 -4.75
N CYS A 216 16.21 1.43 -5.53
CA CYS A 216 15.74 0.78 -6.75
C CYS A 216 15.75 1.77 -7.91
N ALA A 217 15.83 1.27 -9.15
CA ALA A 217 15.87 2.14 -10.33
C ALA A 217 14.56 2.92 -10.54
N ASP A 218 13.42 2.31 -10.19
CA ASP A 218 12.09 2.87 -10.43
C ASP A 218 11.53 3.59 -9.19
N SER A 219 11.47 2.89 -8.04
CA SER A 219 11.00 3.45 -6.77
C SER A 219 11.61 2.70 -5.59
N ASP A 220 12.15 3.47 -4.65
CA ASP A 220 12.80 2.95 -3.45
C ASP A 220 11.84 2.11 -2.59
N ILE A 221 12.37 1.09 -1.92
CA ILE A 221 11.60 0.23 -1.04
C ILE A 221 11.91 0.60 0.42
N HIS A 222 10.91 1.17 1.10
CA HIS A 222 10.97 1.49 2.53
C HIS A 222 10.41 0.35 3.37
N LEU A 223 11.26 -0.18 4.25
CA LEU A 223 10.95 -1.33 5.09
C LEU A 223 10.92 -0.92 6.57
N PHE A 224 9.84 -1.31 7.25
CA PHE A 224 9.62 -1.06 8.66
C PHE A 224 9.72 -2.38 9.43
N LYS A 225 10.54 -2.40 10.47
CA LYS A 225 10.71 -3.58 11.30
C LYS A 225 9.49 -3.76 12.19
N TYR A 226 8.97 -4.97 12.24
CA TYR A 226 7.86 -5.33 13.11
C TYR A 226 8.31 -6.37 14.16
N PRO A 227 7.68 -6.40 15.34
CA PRO A 227 7.94 -7.44 16.33
C PRO A 227 7.41 -8.79 15.84
N LYS A 228 8.26 -9.81 15.67
CA LYS A 228 7.86 -11.10 15.09
C LYS A 228 6.68 -11.77 15.80
N GLU A 229 6.49 -11.50 17.09
CA GLU A 229 5.38 -12.00 17.90
C GLU A 229 3.98 -11.54 17.44
N ILE A 230 3.89 -10.51 16.60
CA ILE A 230 2.61 -10.06 16.05
C ILE A 230 2.05 -11.06 15.02
N ILE A 231 2.90 -11.86 14.38
CA ILE A 231 2.45 -12.90 13.47
C ILE A 231 1.85 -14.03 14.30
N LYS A 232 0.62 -14.42 14.00
CA LYS A 232 -0.09 -15.51 14.70
C LYS A 232 -0.29 -16.73 13.83
N GLU A 233 -0.42 -16.54 12.53
CA GLU A 233 -0.69 -17.62 11.58
C GLU A 233 -0.14 -17.24 10.21
N ILE A 234 0.45 -18.22 9.53
CA ILE A 234 0.81 -18.14 8.12
C ILE A 234 -0.05 -19.15 7.39
N ILE A 235 -0.78 -18.68 6.38
CA ILE A 235 -1.73 -19.45 5.59
C ILE A 235 -1.15 -19.61 4.18
N LEU A 236 -0.86 -20.83 3.77
CA LEU A 236 -0.46 -21.18 2.41
C LEU A 236 -1.67 -21.16 1.48
N GLY A 237 -1.50 -20.65 0.27
CA GLY A 237 -2.54 -20.67 -0.76
C GLY A 237 -2.86 -22.07 -1.28
N ALA A 238 -4.01 -22.21 -1.93
CA ALA A 238 -4.50 -23.48 -2.44
C ALA A 238 -3.61 -24.08 -3.55
N ASN A 239 -2.90 -23.22 -4.27
CA ASN A 239 -1.94 -23.60 -5.33
C ASN A 239 -0.49 -23.42 -4.87
N ALA A 240 -0.23 -23.18 -3.58
CA ALA A 240 1.11 -23.02 -3.07
C ALA A 240 1.94 -24.29 -3.30
N SER A 241 3.15 -24.11 -3.82
CA SER A 241 4.08 -25.21 -4.07
C SER A 241 4.55 -25.85 -2.77
N GLU A 242 4.89 -27.14 -2.83
CA GLU A 242 5.50 -27.84 -1.68
C GLU A 242 6.85 -27.20 -1.31
N GLU A 243 7.61 -26.69 -2.29
CA GLU A 243 8.85 -25.94 -2.03
C GLU A 243 8.61 -24.69 -1.19
N LEU A 244 7.56 -23.91 -1.48
CA LEU A 244 7.20 -22.73 -0.68
C LEU A 244 6.78 -23.14 0.74
N ALA A 245 6.00 -24.22 0.85
CA ALA A 245 5.56 -24.75 2.14
C ALA A 245 6.75 -25.18 3.01
N ASP A 246 7.71 -25.90 2.43
CA ASP A 246 8.93 -26.35 3.11
C ASP A 246 9.82 -25.17 3.53
N LYS A 247 9.96 -24.15 2.68
CA LYS A 247 10.68 -22.91 3.01
C LYS A 247 10.04 -22.19 4.20
N ILE A 248 8.73 -21.96 4.18
CA ILE A 248 8.02 -21.30 5.28
C ILE A 248 8.12 -22.11 6.56
N LYS A 249 7.94 -23.43 6.48
CA LYS A 249 8.08 -24.33 7.64
C LYS A 249 9.49 -24.24 8.23
N THR A 250 10.52 -24.26 7.38
CA THR A 250 11.92 -24.09 7.80
C THR A 250 12.14 -22.77 8.52
N ILE A 251 11.59 -21.66 8.01
CA ILE A 251 11.68 -20.33 8.64
C ILE A 251 11.03 -20.33 10.02
N ILE A 252 9.83 -20.93 10.16
CA ILE A 252 9.13 -21.05 11.45
C ILE A 252 9.96 -21.89 12.44
N ASP A 253 10.44 -23.07 12.01
CA ASP A 253 11.17 -24.00 12.87
C ASP A 253 12.53 -23.43 13.34
N GLN A 254 13.19 -22.63 12.48
CA GLN A 254 14.51 -22.04 12.78
C GLN A 254 14.43 -20.70 13.52
N THR A 255 13.25 -20.09 13.64
CA THR A 255 13.06 -18.79 14.30
C THR A 255 12.38 -18.98 15.65
N PRO A 256 13.11 -18.87 16.79
CA PRO A 256 12.52 -19.06 18.12
C PRO A 256 11.30 -18.18 18.41
N GLU A 257 11.31 -16.95 17.89
CA GLU A 257 10.19 -15.99 18.01
C GLU A 257 8.94 -16.43 17.23
N PHE A 258 9.00 -17.45 16.38
CA PHE A 258 7.86 -18.02 15.66
C PHE A 258 7.34 -19.32 16.28
N SER A 259 7.82 -19.72 17.46
CA SER A 259 7.34 -20.92 18.16
C SER A 259 5.83 -20.96 18.44
N HIS A 260 5.15 -19.81 18.47
CA HIS A 260 3.68 -19.71 18.62
C HIS A 260 2.93 -19.59 17.29
N VAL A 261 3.64 -19.46 16.15
CA VAL A 261 3.03 -19.22 14.84
C VAL A 261 2.43 -20.52 14.31
N LYS A 262 1.15 -20.48 13.96
CA LYS A 262 0.49 -21.60 13.32
C LYS A 262 0.74 -21.59 11.80
N LEU A 263 1.03 -22.75 11.23
CA LEU A 263 1.07 -22.96 9.78
C LEU A 263 -0.21 -23.66 9.32
N THR A 264 -0.87 -23.10 8.31
CA THR A 264 -2.14 -23.58 7.77
C THR A 264 -2.07 -23.62 6.24
N LYS A 265 -2.78 -24.54 5.58
CA LYS A 265 -2.95 -24.57 4.12
C LYS A 265 -4.41 -24.40 3.73
N ALA A 266 -4.66 -23.58 2.72
CA ALA A 266 -5.97 -23.40 2.12
C ALA A 266 -6.26 -24.53 1.12
N TYR A 267 -7.52 -24.96 1.06
CA TYR A 267 -8.03 -25.96 0.13
C TYR A 267 -9.33 -25.46 -0.48
N ILE A 268 -9.57 -25.80 -1.75
CA ILE A 268 -10.85 -25.49 -2.40
C ILE A 268 -11.92 -26.46 -1.86
N ALA A 269 -13.03 -25.91 -1.36
CA ALA A 269 -14.15 -26.72 -0.90
C ALA A 269 -14.80 -27.47 -2.07
N GLU A 270 -15.12 -28.75 -1.87
CA GLU A 270 -15.62 -29.63 -2.95
C GLU A 270 -16.97 -29.16 -3.55
N LYS A 271 -17.82 -28.51 -2.75
CA LYS A 271 -19.22 -28.20 -3.09
C LYS A 271 -19.58 -26.72 -3.07
N SER A 272 -18.61 -25.82 -2.93
CA SER A 272 -18.87 -24.38 -2.81
C SER A 272 -17.66 -23.54 -3.20
N TYR A 273 -17.90 -22.33 -3.72
CA TYR A 273 -16.85 -21.34 -4.01
C TYR A 273 -16.33 -20.69 -2.72
N ARG A 274 -15.56 -21.45 -1.93
CA ARG A 274 -14.91 -20.98 -0.71
C ARG A 274 -13.62 -21.77 -0.45
N LEU A 275 -12.78 -21.23 0.42
CA LEU A 275 -11.62 -21.92 0.93
C LEU A 275 -11.93 -22.60 2.27
N GLU A 276 -11.30 -23.75 2.48
CA GLU A 276 -11.24 -24.46 3.75
C GLU A 276 -9.79 -24.52 4.22
N PHE A 277 -9.56 -24.30 5.51
CA PHE A 277 -8.22 -24.19 6.07
C PHE A 277 -7.90 -25.38 6.96
N LYS A 278 -6.73 -26.00 6.76
CA LYS A 278 -6.24 -27.10 7.60
C LYS A 278 -4.86 -26.77 8.16
N SER A 279 -4.66 -27.03 9.45
CA SER A 279 -3.34 -26.89 10.08
C SER A 279 -2.38 -27.91 9.47
N LEU A 280 -1.14 -27.49 9.26
CA LEU A 280 -0.01 -28.37 8.95
C LEU A 280 0.75 -28.75 10.22
#